data_AF-A0A9X4E2T6-F1
#
_entry.id   AF-A0A9X4E2T6-F1
#
_cell.length_a   1.000
_cell.length_b   1.000
_cell.length_c   1.000
_cell.angle_alpha   90.00
_cell.angle_beta   90.00
_cell.angle_gamma   90.00
#
_symmetry.space_group_name_H-M   'P 1'
#
loop_
_entity.id
_entity.type
_entity.pdbx_description
1 polymer ?
#
loop_
_entity_poly.entity_id
_entity_poly.type
_entity_poly.pdbx_seq_one_letter_code
_entity_poly.pdbx_strand_id
1 'polypeptide(L)'
;MNKADKIRRATLAAIAQRNVYVNRSAEEAAELYRRAAEQIAGQIRGDDGRHVELSELHHLLAVMHANLQRLAKQRDHELNQDLHTLALLAGMPFGGVLDAAVRQQTAQAAADFVRNFVHADGLQLSDRLWRLDRHAAETLGNHLKAAIVQGNDAYHAVLAGMGSGDGVPPHIAKAYDAARAGALRQSIRDILTGSPDPATKGGVLYQAERLFRTELIRAHGEAYMGMAFQTAGVVGVRFMLSPRHPKPDICDTHASADLYGLGAGVYPDRASCPWPAHPNTFSYVVAVFDDERRSPNPSIPQKPADMPDTVWAIRNKVWSTEFKRKAEDLYYNFSQSGIELSDHAVGRLLDPKRTQRYNRIDVEQVKQIILHTPPNFTQPDGRAVIFDAGLQLAIVISENDSSIVTVVRRKYAGKTWKRNS
;
A
#
# COMPACT_ATOMS: atom_id res chain seq x y z
N MET A 1 12.71 -33.45 -11.70
CA MET A 1 12.38 -32.02 -11.61
C MET A 1 12.72 -31.39 -12.95
N ASN A 2 11.71 -30.91 -13.69
CA ASN A 2 11.91 -30.34 -15.02
C ASN A 2 12.60 -28.96 -14.92
N LYS A 3 12.91 -28.34 -16.07
CA LYS A 3 13.57 -27.01 -16.12
C LYS A 3 12.73 -25.94 -15.42
N ALA A 4 11.43 -25.91 -15.66
CA ALA A 4 10.50 -24.93 -15.09
C ALA A 4 10.47 -25.00 -13.56
N ASP A 5 10.38 -26.21 -12.99
CA ASP A 5 10.41 -26.45 -11.55
C ASP A 5 11.72 -26.02 -10.90
N LYS A 6 12.86 -26.28 -11.56
CA LYS A 6 14.19 -25.85 -11.09
C LYS A 6 14.26 -24.32 -11.00
N ILE A 7 13.85 -23.64 -12.07
CA ILE A 7 13.82 -22.16 -12.12
C ILE A 7 12.84 -21.62 -11.09
N ARG A 8 11.64 -22.21 -10.96
CA ARG A 8 10.63 -21.78 -9.97
C ARG A 8 11.14 -21.91 -8.54
N ARG A 9 11.71 -23.06 -8.17
CA ARG A 9 12.28 -23.28 -6.84
C ARG A 9 13.41 -22.29 -6.54
N ALA A 10 14.33 -22.10 -7.48
CA ALA A 10 15.41 -21.14 -7.33
C ALA A 10 14.90 -19.69 -7.28
N THR A 11 13.84 -19.37 -8.03
CA THR A 11 13.17 -18.06 -7.98
C THR A 11 12.61 -17.78 -6.59
N LEU A 12 11.86 -18.72 -6.00
CA LEU A 12 11.31 -18.51 -4.66
C LEU A 12 12.39 -18.33 -3.60
N ALA A 13 13.52 -19.05 -3.71
CA ALA A 13 14.68 -18.84 -2.85
C ALA A 13 15.31 -17.45 -3.06
N ALA A 14 15.49 -17.01 -4.31
CA ALA A 14 16.00 -15.68 -4.63
C ALA A 14 15.06 -14.57 -4.12
N ILE A 15 13.74 -14.75 -4.19
CA ILE A 15 12.75 -13.80 -3.64
C ILE A 15 12.82 -13.73 -2.11
N ALA A 16 13.03 -14.85 -1.42
CA ALA A 16 13.23 -14.85 0.02
C ALA A 16 14.50 -14.07 0.39
N GLN A 17 15.62 -14.33 -0.32
CA GLN A 17 16.88 -13.60 -0.12
C GLN A 17 16.74 -12.10 -0.44
N ARG A 18 16.09 -11.76 -1.55
CA ARG A 18 15.74 -10.38 -1.93
C ARG A 18 15.01 -9.69 -0.79
N ASN A 19 13.97 -10.30 -0.22
CA ASN A 19 13.17 -9.66 0.83
C ASN A 19 14.00 -9.37 2.08
N VAL A 20 14.87 -10.30 2.48
CA VAL A 20 15.80 -10.10 3.60
C VAL A 20 16.77 -8.97 3.29
N TYR A 21 17.37 -8.99 2.10
CA TYR A 21 18.33 -7.98 1.67
C TYR A 21 17.70 -6.59 1.63
N VAL A 22 16.55 -6.42 0.96
CA VAL A 22 15.87 -5.11 0.84
C VAL A 22 15.52 -4.54 2.22
N ASN A 23 15.07 -5.37 3.16
CA ASN A 23 14.78 -4.91 4.51
C ASN A 23 16.06 -4.50 5.26
N ARG A 24 17.16 -5.25 5.09
CA ARG A 24 18.46 -4.90 5.66
C ARG A 24 18.99 -3.58 5.08
N SER A 25 18.97 -3.40 3.76
CA SER A 25 19.38 -2.15 3.11
C SER A 25 18.57 -0.94 3.59
N ALA A 26 17.26 -1.11 3.79
CA ALA A 26 16.42 -0.05 4.36
C ALA A 26 16.82 0.28 5.81
N GLU A 27 17.17 -0.72 6.63
CA GLU A 27 17.65 -0.53 8.00
C GLU A 27 19.05 0.11 8.04
N GLU A 28 19.93 -0.27 7.12
CA GLU A 28 21.26 0.36 6.97
C GLU A 28 21.13 1.84 6.57
N ALA A 29 20.18 2.15 5.69
CA ALA A 29 19.80 3.53 5.41
C ALA A 29 19.26 4.22 6.66
N ALA A 30 18.36 3.59 7.42
CA ALA A 30 17.85 4.13 8.68
C ALA A 30 18.96 4.43 9.70
N GLU A 31 19.97 3.58 9.80
CA GLU A 31 21.15 3.80 10.63
C GLU A 31 21.94 5.04 10.18
N LEU A 32 22.06 5.30 8.87
CA LEU A 32 22.67 6.53 8.38
C LEU A 32 21.90 7.78 8.87
N TYR A 33 20.56 7.77 8.81
CA TYR A 33 19.74 8.87 9.33
C TYR A 33 19.86 9.03 10.85
N ARG A 34 19.83 7.93 11.61
CA ARG A 34 20.01 7.93 13.07
C ARG A 34 21.37 8.50 13.45
N ARG A 35 22.45 8.08 12.79
CA ARG A 35 23.79 8.64 12.98
C ARG A 35 23.87 10.12 12.64
N ALA A 36 23.29 10.56 11.53
CA ALA A 36 23.28 11.97 11.16
C ALA A 36 22.52 12.81 12.21
N ALA A 37 21.40 12.30 12.73
CA ALA A 37 20.64 12.97 13.78
C ALA A 37 21.45 13.11 15.07
N GLU A 38 22.12 12.04 15.52
CA GLU A 38 22.99 12.10 16.71
C GLU A 38 24.17 13.05 16.50
N GLN A 39 24.78 13.06 15.31
CA GLN A 39 25.89 13.97 15.01
C GLN A 39 25.47 15.44 15.02
N ILE A 40 24.26 15.76 14.57
CA ILE A 40 23.71 17.13 14.61
C ILE A 40 23.31 17.49 16.05
N ALA A 41 22.57 16.62 16.73
CA ALA A 41 22.13 16.83 18.12
C ALA A 41 23.33 17.00 19.07
N GLY A 42 24.40 16.21 18.88
CA GLY A 42 25.61 16.27 19.69
C GLY A 42 26.40 17.59 19.58
N GLN A 43 26.08 18.47 18.62
CA GLN A 43 26.71 19.79 18.52
C GLN A 43 26.04 20.83 19.42
N ILE A 44 24.83 20.56 19.91
CA ILE A 44 24.20 21.38 20.94
C ILE A 44 24.82 21.01 22.28
N ARG A 45 25.69 21.88 22.82
CA ARG A 45 26.43 21.63 24.07
C ARG A 45 25.61 21.99 25.31
N GLY A 46 26.06 21.55 26.48
CA GLY A 46 25.49 21.88 27.79
C GLY A 46 24.29 21.04 28.21
N ASP A 47 23.87 21.25 29.46
CA ASP A 47 22.80 20.51 30.14
C ASP A 47 21.45 20.67 29.45
N ASP A 48 20.54 19.71 29.63
CA ASP A 48 19.24 19.69 28.96
C ASP A 48 18.39 20.94 29.22
N GLY A 49 18.56 21.59 30.38
CA GLY A 49 17.86 22.81 30.73
C GLY A 49 18.44 24.09 30.12
N ARG A 50 19.62 24.04 29.48
CA ARG A 50 20.30 25.21 28.92
C ARG A 50 19.49 25.77 27.75
N HIS A 51 19.27 27.08 27.76
CA HIS A 51 18.73 27.79 26.61
C HIS A 51 19.79 27.86 25.48
N VAL A 52 19.40 27.48 24.26
CA VAL A 52 20.24 27.65 23.07
C VAL A 52 20.03 29.04 22.49
N GLU A 53 21.11 29.80 22.39
CA GLU A 53 21.04 31.22 22.04
C GLU A 53 20.96 31.45 20.53
N LEU A 54 20.45 32.62 20.14
CA LEU A 54 20.40 33.05 18.74
C LEU A 54 21.80 33.11 18.10
N SER A 55 22.85 33.39 18.88
CA SER A 55 24.24 33.43 18.45
C SER A 55 24.75 32.08 17.92
N GLU A 56 24.19 30.97 18.41
CA GLU A 56 24.57 29.60 18.03
C GLU A 56 23.89 29.14 16.72
N LEU A 57 22.81 29.81 16.29
CA LEU A 57 21.96 29.38 15.17
C LEU A 57 22.74 29.19 13.86
N HIS A 58 23.60 30.16 13.51
CA HIS A 58 24.36 30.09 12.25
C HIS A 58 25.29 28.86 12.22
N HIS A 59 25.98 28.59 13.34
CA HIS A 59 26.85 27.44 13.46
C HIS A 59 26.07 26.12 13.39
N LEU A 60 24.94 26.03 14.09
CA LEU A 60 24.09 24.84 14.09
C LEU A 60 23.52 24.53 12.70
N LEU A 61 23.11 25.54 11.95
CA LEU A 61 22.67 25.37 10.56
C LEU A 61 23.80 24.88 9.65
N ALA A 62 25.02 25.42 9.80
CA ALA A 62 26.17 24.98 9.01
C ALA A 62 26.53 23.50 9.30
N VAL A 63 26.55 23.12 10.59
CA VAL A 63 26.73 21.74 11.04
C VAL A 63 25.65 20.83 10.47
N MET A 64 24.38 21.26 10.54
CA MET A 64 23.25 20.49 10.02
C MET A 64 23.44 20.20 8.53
N HIS A 65 23.72 21.20 7.71
CA HIS A 65 23.94 21.02 6.28
C HIS A 65 25.12 20.09 5.98
N ALA A 66 26.25 20.23 6.67
CA ALA A 66 27.41 19.36 6.48
C ALA A 66 27.10 17.88 6.80
N ASN A 67 26.36 17.62 7.89
CA ASN A 67 25.95 16.26 8.25
C ASN A 67 24.96 15.66 7.24
N LEU A 68 23.96 16.43 6.80
CA LEU A 68 23.00 15.99 5.79
C LEU A 68 23.67 15.73 4.42
N GLN A 69 24.70 16.50 4.05
CA GLN A 69 25.48 16.21 2.84
C GLN A 69 26.29 14.92 2.95
N ARG A 70 26.88 14.62 4.11
CA ARG A 70 27.58 13.34 4.33
C ARG A 70 26.62 12.16 4.29
N LEU A 71 25.48 12.30 4.95
CA LEU A 71 24.36 11.35 4.89
C LEU A 71 23.97 11.04 3.45
N ALA A 72 23.67 12.07 2.66
CA ALA A 72 23.25 11.92 1.26
C ALA A 72 24.29 11.15 0.43
N LYS A 73 25.57 11.54 0.52
CA LYS A 73 26.66 10.85 -0.20
C LYS A 73 26.76 9.38 0.16
N GLN A 74 26.69 9.03 1.45
CA GLN A 74 26.76 7.64 1.90
C GLN A 74 25.53 6.86 1.45
N ARG A 75 24.33 7.39 1.70
CA ARG A 75 23.06 6.78 1.28
C ARG A 75 23.03 6.48 -0.22
N ASP A 76 23.43 7.45 -1.04
CA ASP A 76 23.37 7.32 -2.50
C ASP A 76 24.41 6.31 -3.02
N HIS A 77 25.57 6.22 -2.35
CA HIS A 77 26.58 5.21 -2.65
C HIS A 77 26.04 3.79 -2.38
N GLU A 78 25.51 3.55 -1.18
CA GLU A 78 24.95 2.25 -0.77
C GLU A 78 23.78 1.85 -1.68
N LEU A 79 22.85 2.77 -1.95
CA LEU A 79 21.72 2.49 -2.85
C LEU A 79 22.19 2.04 -4.24
N ASN A 80 23.20 2.70 -4.80
CA ASN A 80 23.70 2.35 -6.12
C ASN A 80 24.39 0.99 -6.17
N GLN A 81 25.05 0.59 -5.09
CA GLN A 81 25.63 -0.75 -4.94
C GLN A 81 24.52 -1.81 -4.80
N ASP A 82 23.54 -1.53 -3.95
CA ASP A 82 22.42 -2.44 -3.68
C ASP A 82 21.57 -2.69 -4.93
N LEU A 83 21.32 -1.67 -5.76
CA LEU A 83 20.64 -1.84 -7.05
C LEU A 83 21.32 -2.92 -7.91
N HIS A 84 22.66 -2.89 -7.98
CA HIS A 84 23.41 -3.89 -8.74
C HIS A 84 23.37 -5.27 -8.08
N THR A 85 23.56 -5.34 -6.76
CA THR A 85 23.51 -6.60 -5.99
C THR A 85 22.15 -7.30 -6.14
N LEU A 86 21.05 -6.57 -6.02
CA LEU A 86 19.71 -7.11 -6.21
C LEU A 86 19.45 -7.60 -7.63
N ALA A 87 19.95 -6.87 -8.62
CA ALA A 87 19.85 -7.28 -10.02
C ALA A 87 20.64 -8.57 -10.30
N LEU A 88 21.81 -8.76 -9.67
CA LEU A 88 22.58 -10.01 -9.75
C LEU A 88 21.84 -11.18 -9.06
N LEU A 89 21.28 -10.96 -7.87
CA LEU A 89 20.50 -11.96 -7.14
C LEU A 89 19.31 -12.46 -7.97
N ALA A 90 18.66 -11.57 -8.72
CA ALA A 90 17.56 -11.92 -9.64
C ALA A 90 17.97 -12.91 -10.74
N GLY A 91 19.28 -12.98 -11.06
CA GLY A 91 19.82 -13.90 -12.06
C GLY A 91 20.20 -15.28 -11.53
N MET A 92 20.19 -15.50 -10.21
CA MET A 92 20.49 -16.81 -9.63
C MET A 92 19.61 -17.95 -10.18
N PRO A 93 18.29 -17.77 -10.39
CA PRO A 93 17.43 -18.83 -10.91
C PRO A 93 17.78 -19.31 -12.31
N PHE A 94 18.46 -18.49 -13.11
CA PHE A 94 18.76 -18.75 -14.51
C PHE A 94 20.18 -19.29 -14.74
N GLY A 95 20.97 -19.54 -13.69
CA GLY A 95 22.38 -19.93 -13.82
C GLY A 95 22.64 -21.26 -14.54
N GLY A 96 21.64 -22.13 -14.65
CA GLY A 96 21.74 -23.39 -15.41
C GLY A 96 21.22 -23.30 -16.85
N VAL A 97 20.74 -22.14 -17.28
CA VAL A 97 20.10 -21.94 -18.61
C VAL A 97 20.61 -20.72 -19.36
N LEU A 98 21.25 -19.76 -18.67
CA LEU A 98 21.87 -18.57 -19.26
C LEU A 98 23.32 -18.45 -18.81
N ASP A 99 24.18 -18.02 -19.73
CA ASP A 99 25.59 -17.77 -19.47
C ASP A 99 25.80 -16.69 -18.41
N ALA A 100 26.90 -16.82 -17.65
CA ALA A 100 27.23 -15.85 -16.60
C ALA A 100 27.37 -14.42 -17.14
N ALA A 101 27.96 -14.24 -18.33
CA ALA A 101 28.12 -12.93 -18.97
C ALA A 101 26.76 -12.29 -19.32
N VAL A 102 25.83 -13.07 -19.88
CA VAL A 102 24.47 -12.61 -20.21
C VAL A 102 23.74 -12.17 -18.94
N ARG A 103 23.84 -12.96 -17.86
CA ARG A 103 23.21 -12.62 -16.58
C ARG A 103 23.80 -11.35 -15.97
N GLN A 104 25.12 -11.20 -15.99
CA GLN A 104 25.79 -10.00 -15.47
C GLN A 104 25.44 -8.75 -16.30
N GLN A 105 25.43 -8.85 -17.63
CA GLN A 105 25.04 -7.75 -18.51
C GLN A 105 23.56 -7.36 -18.29
N THR A 106 22.66 -8.34 -18.18
CA THR A 106 21.24 -8.08 -17.93
C THR A 106 21.02 -7.44 -16.56
N ALA A 107 21.75 -7.88 -15.53
CA ALA A 107 21.71 -7.26 -14.20
C ALA A 107 22.20 -5.81 -14.22
N GLN A 108 23.29 -5.53 -14.94
CA GLN A 108 23.81 -4.17 -15.12
C GLN A 108 22.78 -3.28 -15.83
N ALA A 109 22.22 -3.75 -16.94
CA ALA A 109 21.20 -3.02 -17.70
C ALA A 109 19.95 -2.72 -16.85
N ALA A 110 19.55 -3.64 -15.97
CA ALA A 110 18.44 -3.43 -15.03
C ALA A 110 18.75 -2.34 -14.00
N ALA A 111 19.96 -2.34 -13.42
CA ALA A 111 20.37 -1.27 -12.49
C ALA A 111 20.42 0.10 -13.20
N ASP A 112 20.94 0.15 -14.43
CA ASP A 112 20.97 1.37 -15.24
C ASP A 112 19.57 1.84 -15.66
N PHE A 113 18.66 0.91 -15.96
CA PHE A 113 17.26 1.23 -16.19
C PHE A 113 16.65 1.95 -14.97
N VAL A 114 16.85 1.43 -13.75
CA VAL A 114 16.29 2.06 -12.55
C VAL A 114 16.83 3.47 -12.34
N ARG A 115 18.12 3.70 -12.57
CA ARG A 115 18.74 5.03 -12.43
C ARG A 115 18.12 6.06 -13.38
N ASN A 116 17.81 5.64 -14.61
CA ASN A 116 17.31 6.51 -15.68
C ASN A 116 15.78 6.47 -15.83
N PHE A 117 15.07 5.67 -15.03
CA PHE A 117 13.63 5.48 -15.16
C PHE A 117 12.90 6.78 -14.80
N VAL A 118 12.11 7.30 -15.74
CA VAL A 118 11.25 8.46 -15.53
C VAL A 118 9.88 7.98 -15.07
N HIS A 119 9.51 8.36 -13.85
CA HIS A 119 8.20 8.04 -13.30
C HIS A 119 7.11 8.90 -13.93
N ALA A 120 5.84 8.58 -13.66
CA ALA A 120 4.68 9.32 -14.18
C ALA A 120 4.66 10.81 -13.80
N ASP A 121 5.37 11.20 -12.74
CA ASP A 121 5.55 12.60 -12.32
C ASP A 121 6.74 13.31 -12.99
N GLY A 122 7.40 12.66 -13.96
CA GLY A 122 8.52 13.20 -14.73
C GLY A 122 9.88 13.12 -14.03
N LEU A 123 9.97 12.48 -12.86
CA LEU A 123 11.18 12.45 -12.05
C LEU A 123 11.95 11.15 -12.22
N GLN A 124 13.28 11.25 -12.25
CA GLN A 124 14.20 10.12 -12.16
C GLN A 124 14.63 9.86 -10.72
N LEU A 125 15.42 8.81 -10.50
CA LEU A 125 15.95 8.46 -9.18
C LEU A 125 16.77 9.60 -8.56
N SER A 126 17.62 10.24 -9.35
CA SER A 126 18.43 11.39 -8.91
C SER A 126 17.57 12.55 -8.40
N ASP A 127 16.49 12.89 -9.11
CA ASP A 127 15.56 13.95 -8.71
C ASP A 127 14.85 13.60 -7.39
N ARG A 128 14.49 12.32 -7.21
CA ARG A 128 13.86 11.83 -5.98
C ARG A 128 14.81 11.89 -4.79
N LEU A 129 16.06 11.48 -4.96
CA LEU A 129 17.09 11.59 -3.92
C LEU A 129 17.34 13.05 -3.55
N TRP A 130 17.45 13.94 -4.54
CA TRP A 130 17.58 15.37 -4.31
C TRP A 130 16.39 15.95 -3.53
N ARG A 131 15.16 15.52 -3.84
CA ARG A 131 13.96 15.94 -3.09
C ARG A 131 13.98 15.46 -1.64
N LEU A 132 14.46 14.24 -1.38
CA LEU A 132 14.64 13.74 -0.01
C LEU A 132 15.63 14.61 0.76
N ASP A 133 16.76 14.96 0.14
CA ASP A 133 17.79 15.79 0.77
C ASP A 133 17.29 17.19 1.08
N ARG A 134 16.61 17.80 0.10
CA ARG A 134 16.00 19.11 0.25
C ARG A 134 14.95 19.10 1.36
N HIS A 135 14.05 18.12 1.36
CA HIS A 135 13.01 18.01 2.37
C HIS A 135 13.58 17.85 3.78
N ALA A 136 14.63 17.03 3.96
CA ALA A 136 15.30 16.88 5.24
C ALA A 136 15.94 18.20 5.71
N ALA A 137 16.66 18.89 4.82
CA ALA A 137 17.33 20.15 5.13
C ALA A 137 16.35 21.29 5.44
N GLU A 138 15.26 21.41 4.68
CA GLU A 138 14.22 22.43 4.90
C GLU A 138 13.47 22.16 6.19
N THR A 139 13.02 20.92 6.43
CA THR A 139 12.27 20.56 7.64
C THR A 139 13.09 20.84 8.90
N LEU A 140 14.33 20.36 8.93
CA LEU A 140 15.20 20.54 10.10
C LEU A 140 15.67 21.99 10.25
N GLY A 141 16.02 22.66 9.16
CA GLY A 141 16.49 24.04 9.18
C GLY A 141 15.39 25.02 9.61
N ASN A 142 14.16 24.83 9.15
CA ASN A 142 13.01 25.65 9.57
C ASN A 142 12.67 25.42 11.04
N HIS A 143 12.73 24.16 11.50
CA HIS A 143 12.53 23.81 12.90
C HIS A 143 13.56 24.49 13.81
N LEU A 144 14.86 24.37 13.50
CA LEU A 144 15.93 25.00 14.28
C LEU A 144 15.76 26.53 14.36
N LYS A 145 15.48 27.18 13.22
CA LYS A 145 15.23 28.63 13.18
C LYS A 145 14.03 29.02 14.04
N ALA A 146 12.90 28.34 13.88
CA ALA A 146 11.69 28.65 14.63
C ALA A 146 11.89 28.45 16.13
N ALA A 147 12.46 27.31 16.54
CA ALA A 147 12.68 27.01 17.94
C ALA A 147 13.65 27.99 18.60
N ILE A 148 14.80 28.28 17.98
CA ILE A 148 15.81 29.17 18.58
C ILE A 148 15.33 30.63 18.62
N VAL A 149 14.75 31.15 17.54
CA VAL A 149 14.28 32.55 17.50
C VAL A 149 13.14 32.77 18.49
N GLN A 150 12.09 31.94 18.43
CA GLN A 150 10.95 32.08 19.34
C GLN A 150 11.34 31.81 20.79
N GLY A 151 12.27 30.88 21.02
CA GLY A 151 12.80 30.60 22.34
C GLY A 151 13.60 31.75 22.92
N ASN A 152 14.38 32.46 22.09
CA ASN A 152 15.15 33.62 22.53
C ASN A 152 14.20 34.77 22.95
N ASP A 153 13.16 35.03 22.15
CA ASP A 153 12.10 35.99 22.50
C ASP A 153 11.39 35.58 23.79
N ALA A 154 11.06 34.30 23.93
CA ALA A 154 10.41 33.75 25.11
C ALA A 154 11.30 33.82 26.36
N TYR A 155 12.61 33.59 26.23
CA TYR A 155 13.57 33.71 27.32
C TYR A 155 13.60 35.14 27.87
N HIS A 156 13.69 36.14 26.98
CA HIS A 156 13.64 37.55 27.39
C HIS A 156 12.29 37.93 28.03
N ALA A 157 11.18 37.43 27.50
CA ALA A 157 9.86 37.64 28.09
C ALA A 157 9.72 37.02 29.49
N VAL A 158 10.24 35.82 29.69
CA VAL A 158 10.27 35.15 31.00
C VAL A 158 11.11 35.96 31.99
N LEU A 159 12.32 36.39 31.61
CA LEU A 159 13.19 37.20 32.46
C LEU A 159 12.55 38.55 32.83
N ALA A 160 11.93 39.24 31.87
CA ALA A 160 11.25 40.51 32.11
C ALA A 160 10.03 40.36 33.04
N GLY A 161 9.37 39.20 33.01
CA GLY A 161 8.25 38.87 33.90
C GLY A 161 8.66 38.38 35.30
N MET A 162 9.93 38.05 35.52
CA MET A 162 10.39 37.58 36.84
C MET A 162 10.18 38.66 37.91
N GLY A 163 9.45 38.31 38.97
CA GLY A 163 9.14 39.22 40.09
C GLY A 163 7.81 39.97 39.99
N SER A 164 7.09 39.86 38.87
CA SER A 164 5.76 40.47 38.69
C SER A 164 4.62 39.75 39.44
N GLY A 165 4.82 38.48 39.82
CA GLY A 165 3.80 37.64 40.47
C GLY A 165 2.83 36.98 39.48
N ASP A 166 2.80 37.43 38.23
CA ASP A 166 2.05 36.79 37.15
C ASP A 166 2.81 35.56 36.61
N GLY A 167 2.08 34.46 36.39
CA GLY A 167 2.66 33.26 35.80
C GLY A 167 3.07 33.46 34.33
N VAL A 168 3.99 32.62 33.82
CA VAL A 168 4.41 32.67 32.41
C VAL A 168 3.27 32.18 31.51
N PRO A 169 2.85 32.94 30.48
CA PRO A 169 1.82 32.49 29.55
C PRO A 169 2.19 31.15 28.87
N PRO A 170 1.23 30.23 28.64
CA PRO A 170 1.54 28.89 28.13
C PRO A 170 2.31 28.85 26.81
N HIS A 171 2.05 29.79 25.89
CA HIS A 171 2.74 29.86 24.61
C HIS A 171 4.21 30.31 24.75
N ILE A 172 4.51 31.18 25.72
CA ILE A 172 5.88 31.60 26.06
C ILE A 172 6.62 30.44 26.72
N ALA A 173 6.00 29.77 27.69
CA ALA A 173 6.59 28.59 28.33
C ALA A 173 6.93 27.51 27.29
N LYS A 174 6.01 27.23 26.36
CA LYS A 174 6.23 26.28 25.27
C LYS A 174 7.39 26.69 24.35
N ALA A 175 7.46 27.95 23.94
CA ALA A 175 8.54 28.46 23.09
C ALA A 175 9.90 28.42 23.80
N TYR A 176 9.93 28.78 25.09
CA TYR A 176 11.11 28.68 25.93
C TYR A 176 11.59 27.23 26.06
N ASP A 177 10.69 26.31 26.37
CA ASP A 177 11.00 24.88 26.51
C ASP A 177 11.47 24.26 25.19
N ALA A 178 10.90 24.67 24.05
CA ALA A 178 11.30 24.18 22.73
C ALA A 178 12.74 24.56 22.34
N ALA A 179 13.29 25.64 22.89
CA ALA A 179 14.66 26.08 22.66
C ALA A 179 15.68 25.56 23.68
N ARG A 180 15.23 24.77 24.66
CA ARG A 180 16.15 24.11 25.57
C ARG A 180 16.98 23.07 24.84
N ALA A 181 18.24 22.95 25.22
CA ALA A 181 19.21 22.07 24.58
C ALA A 181 18.72 20.62 24.51
N GLY A 182 18.12 20.10 25.59
CA GLY A 182 17.58 18.73 25.63
C GLY A 182 16.40 18.55 24.67
N ALA A 183 15.46 19.50 24.65
CA ALA A 183 14.30 19.48 23.76
C ALA A 183 14.71 19.58 22.29
N LEU A 184 15.65 20.47 21.96
CA LEU A 184 16.19 20.61 20.61
C LEU A 184 16.88 19.33 20.15
N ARG A 185 17.76 18.74 20.97
CA ARG A 185 18.41 17.45 20.67
C ARG A 185 17.38 16.36 20.36
N GLN A 186 16.33 16.26 21.17
CA GLN A 186 15.28 15.26 20.95
C GLN A 186 14.50 15.54 19.66
N SER A 187 14.10 16.78 19.42
CA SER A 187 13.35 17.14 18.22
C SER A 187 14.14 16.89 16.91
N ILE A 188 15.47 17.09 16.92
CA ILE A 188 16.33 16.75 15.78
C ILE A 188 16.27 15.26 15.47
N ARG A 189 16.38 14.41 16.50
CA ARG A 189 16.23 12.96 16.37
C ARG A 189 14.85 12.61 15.83
N ASP A 190 13.80 13.15 16.43
CA ASP A 190 12.42 12.83 16.05
C ASP A 190 12.11 13.22 14.60
N ILE A 191 12.58 14.39 14.14
CA ILE A 191 12.37 14.86 12.77
C ILE A 191 13.05 13.96 11.75
N LEU A 192 14.32 13.61 11.98
CA LEU A 192 15.08 12.81 11.02
C LEU A 192 14.69 11.33 11.02
N THR A 193 14.20 10.80 12.14
CA THR A 193 14.06 9.34 12.34
C THR A 193 12.63 8.84 12.44
N GLY A 194 11.60 9.67 12.63
CA GLY A 194 10.27 9.08 12.85
C GLY A 194 9.04 9.95 12.98
N SER A 195 9.12 11.29 12.99
CA SER A 195 7.91 12.12 13.10
C SER A 195 7.08 12.05 11.82
N PRO A 196 5.80 11.61 11.86
CA PRO A 196 4.94 11.60 10.69
C PRO A 196 4.74 13.01 10.14
N ASP A 197 5.10 13.23 8.88
CA ASP A 197 4.72 14.44 8.16
C ASP A 197 3.25 14.31 7.69
N PRO A 198 2.35 15.20 8.12
CA PRO A 198 0.94 15.17 7.72
C PRO A 198 0.71 15.38 6.21
N ALA A 199 1.65 15.95 5.47
CA ALA A 199 1.58 16.11 4.02
C ALA A 199 1.97 14.83 3.26
N THR A 200 2.95 14.08 3.77
CA THR A 200 3.54 12.93 3.05
C THR A 200 3.21 11.56 3.67
N LYS A 201 2.42 11.55 4.76
CA LYS A 201 1.97 10.37 5.53
C LYS A 201 3.10 9.59 6.23
N GLY A 202 4.31 10.16 6.32
CA GLY A 202 5.45 9.63 7.09
C GLY A 202 6.68 10.54 7.01
N GLY A 203 7.53 10.55 8.04
CA GLY A 203 8.66 11.47 8.18
C GLY A 203 9.83 11.25 7.21
N VAL A 204 10.91 12.03 7.41
CA VAL A 204 12.12 12.02 6.57
C VAL A 204 12.63 10.59 6.31
N LEU A 205 12.84 9.81 7.38
CA LEU A 205 13.29 8.44 7.26
C LEU A 205 12.32 7.55 6.48
N TYR A 206 11.02 7.64 6.78
CA TYR A 206 10.01 6.82 6.11
C TYR A 206 10.02 7.02 4.58
N GLN A 207 10.17 8.27 4.11
CA GLN A 207 10.25 8.53 2.66
C GLN A 207 11.51 7.93 2.04
N ALA A 208 12.64 7.98 2.75
CA ALA A 208 13.89 7.36 2.29
C ALA A 208 13.77 5.84 2.20
N GLU A 209 13.29 5.17 3.25
CA GLU A 209 13.09 3.71 3.22
C GLU A 209 12.11 3.29 2.13
N ARG A 210 11.03 4.05 1.95
CA ARG A 210 10.03 3.78 0.91
C ARG A 210 10.64 3.86 -0.49
N LEU A 211 11.51 4.85 -0.75
CA LEU A 211 12.24 4.96 -2.01
C LEU A 211 13.16 3.75 -2.19
N PHE A 212 13.98 3.43 -1.18
CA PHE A 212 14.90 2.29 -1.21
C PHE A 212 14.18 0.99 -1.54
N ARG A 213 13.14 0.63 -0.77
CA ARG A 213 12.37 -0.60 -1.00
C ARG A 213 11.79 -0.64 -2.41
N THR A 214 11.27 0.49 -2.90
CA THR A 214 10.68 0.57 -4.25
C THR A 214 11.71 0.32 -5.34
N GLU A 215 12.84 1.02 -5.30
CA GLU A 215 13.82 0.96 -6.39
C GLU A 215 14.67 -0.32 -6.36
N LEU A 216 14.96 -0.87 -5.17
CA LEU A 216 15.61 -2.17 -5.05
C LEU A 216 14.74 -3.32 -5.58
N ILE A 217 13.43 -3.27 -5.31
CA ILE A 217 12.48 -4.26 -5.82
C ILE A 217 12.28 -4.09 -7.32
N ARG A 218 12.24 -2.85 -7.83
CA ARG A 218 12.26 -2.56 -9.26
C ARG A 218 13.47 -3.23 -9.91
N ALA A 219 14.70 -2.93 -9.47
CA ALA A 219 15.94 -3.46 -10.04
C ALA A 219 15.95 -4.99 -10.11
N HIS A 220 15.55 -5.66 -9.02
CA HIS A 220 15.46 -7.11 -9.00
C HIS A 220 14.45 -7.64 -10.04
N GLY A 221 13.24 -7.07 -10.11
CA GLY A 221 12.24 -7.55 -11.06
C GLY A 221 12.54 -7.22 -12.51
N GLU A 222 13.17 -6.07 -12.80
CA GLU A 222 13.69 -5.74 -14.13
C GLU A 222 14.70 -6.78 -14.61
N ALA A 223 15.69 -7.08 -13.77
CA ALA A 223 16.71 -8.08 -14.08
C ALA A 223 16.10 -9.48 -14.26
N TYR A 224 15.17 -9.86 -13.37
CA TYR A 224 14.46 -11.14 -13.48
C TYR A 224 13.70 -11.26 -14.79
N MET A 225 12.90 -10.25 -15.16
CA MET A 225 12.13 -10.25 -16.41
C MET A 225 13.05 -10.28 -17.63
N GLY A 226 14.12 -9.48 -17.62
CA GLY A 226 15.10 -9.46 -18.70
C GLY A 226 15.71 -10.85 -18.96
N MET A 227 15.98 -11.62 -17.91
CA MET A 227 16.50 -12.99 -18.03
C MET A 227 15.40 -14.02 -18.33
N ALA A 228 14.20 -13.86 -17.76
CA ALA A 228 13.08 -14.74 -18.02
C ALA A 228 12.72 -14.74 -19.51
N PHE A 229 12.61 -13.57 -20.13
CA PHE A 229 12.25 -13.45 -21.55
C PHE A 229 13.36 -13.91 -22.52
N GLN A 230 14.59 -14.06 -22.05
CA GLN A 230 15.68 -14.68 -22.80
C GLN A 230 15.72 -16.22 -22.65
N THR A 231 14.96 -16.77 -21.71
CA THR A 231 14.98 -18.21 -21.41
C THR A 231 14.04 -18.98 -22.34
N ALA A 232 14.59 -19.94 -23.10
CA ALA A 232 13.81 -20.73 -24.05
C ALA A 232 12.58 -21.41 -23.40
N GLY A 233 11.42 -21.27 -24.03
CA GLY A 233 10.14 -21.84 -23.58
C GLY A 233 9.37 -20.99 -22.58
N VAL A 234 9.91 -19.84 -22.15
CA VAL A 234 9.14 -18.85 -21.37
C VAL A 234 8.18 -18.12 -22.29
N VAL A 235 6.90 -18.07 -21.91
CA VAL A 235 5.82 -17.41 -22.67
C VAL A 235 5.36 -16.11 -22.03
N GLY A 236 5.84 -15.83 -20.82
CA GLY A 236 5.46 -14.67 -20.04
C GLY A 236 6.05 -14.71 -18.64
N VAL A 237 5.79 -13.65 -17.89
CA VAL A 237 5.99 -13.63 -16.43
C VAL A 237 4.66 -13.50 -15.73
N ARG A 238 4.48 -14.22 -14.62
CA ARG A 238 3.29 -14.12 -13.78
C ARG A 238 3.55 -13.13 -12.64
N PHE A 239 2.68 -12.15 -12.49
CA PHE A 239 2.67 -11.23 -11.36
C PHE A 239 2.11 -11.95 -10.12
N MET A 240 2.90 -12.00 -9.06
CA MET A 240 2.63 -12.73 -7.84
C MET A 240 2.47 -11.77 -6.66
N LEU A 241 1.43 -11.96 -5.86
CA LEU A 241 1.28 -11.26 -4.58
C LEU A 241 2.36 -11.72 -3.59
N SER A 242 2.81 -10.80 -2.76
CA SER A 242 3.64 -11.15 -1.59
C SER A 242 2.84 -12.05 -0.63
N PRO A 243 3.45 -13.07 0.01
CA PRO A 243 2.79 -13.83 1.07
C PRO A 243 2.31 -12.98 2.27
N ARG A 244 2.85 -11.76 2.42
CA ARG A 244 2.45 -10.78 3.44
C ARG A 244 1.61 -9.64 2.86
N HIS A 245 0.97 -9.83 1.70
CA HIS A 245 0.13 -8.82 1.08
C HIS A 245 -1.05 -8.51 2.02
N PRO A 246 -1.09 -7.30 2.61
CA PRO A 246 -1.87 -7.06 3.83
C PRO A 246 -3.33 -6.71 3.56
N LYS A 247 -3.62 -6.10 2.41
CA LYS A 247 -4.93 -5.55 2.05
C LYS A 247 -5.09 -5.56 0.53
N PRO A 248 -6.27 -5.87 0.00
CA PRO A 248 -6.53 -5.77 -1.44
C PRO A 248 -6.17 -4.38 -1.99
N ASP A 249 -5.37 -4.35 -3.04
CA ASP A 249 -4.92 -3.17 -3.77
C ASP A 249 -4.78 -3.45 -5.28
N ILE A 250 -4.05 -2.59 -5.98
CA ILE A 250 -3.85 -2.75 -7.44
C ILE A 250 -3.05 -4.02 -7.80
N CYS A 251 -2.24 -4.56 -6.88
CA CYS A 251 -1.53 -5.82 -7.11
C CYS A 251 -2.51 -6.98 -7.30
N ASP A 252 -3.61 -7.04 -6.56
CA ASP A 252 -4.63 -8.10 -6.71
C ASP A 252 -5.21 -8.08 -8.11
N THR A 253 -5.46 -6.89 -8.65
CA THR A 253 -5.95 -6.72 -10.02
C THR A 253 -4.91 -7.26 -11.01
N HIS A 254 -3.63 -6.88 -10.84
CA HIS A 254 -2.57 -7.35 -11.72
C HIS A 254 -2.27 -8.84 -11.60
N ALA A 255 -2.46 -9.45 -10.44
CA ALA A 255 -2.24 -10.87 -10.20
C ALA A 255 -3.42 -11.74 -10.67
N SER A 256 -4.65 -11.21 -10.66
CA SER A 256 -5.87 -11.95 -11.02
C SER A 256 -6.30 -11.79 -12.48
N ALA A 257 -5.96 -10.68 -13.14
CA ALA A 257 -6.40 -10.43 -14.50
C ALA A 257 -5.73 -11.37 -15.53
N ASP A 258 -6.52 -11.96 -16.43
CA ASP A 258 -6.01 -12.70 -17.60
C ASP A 258 -6.18 -11.86 -18.87
N LEU A 259 -5.40 -10.78 -18.97
CA LEU A 259 -5.53 -9.80 -20.05
C LEU A 259 -5.05 -10.31 -21.42
N TYR A 260 -4.27 -11.40 -21.43
CA TYR A 260 -3.57 -11.91 -22.62
C TYR A 260 -3.93 -13.36 -22.97
N GLY A 261 -4.88 -13.97 -22.24
CA GLY A 261 -5.27 -15.38 -22.44
C GLY A 261 -4.16 -16.39 -22.11
N LEU A 262 -3.16 -15.97 -21.33
CA LEU A 262 -2.01 -16.77 -20.90
C LEU A 262 -2.22 -17.36 -19.50
N GLY A 263 -3.29 -16.95 -18.82
CA GLY A 263 -3.61 -17.29 -17.44
C GLY A 263 -3.56 -16.07 -16.53
N ALA A 264 -4.22 -16.17 -15.37
CA ALA A 264 -4.31 -15.10 -14.39
C ALA A 264 -2.92 -14.54 -14.02
N GLY A 265 -2.78 -13.23 -14.20
CA GLY A 265 -1.60 -12.44 -13.90
C GLY A 265 -0.40 -12.67 -14.82
N VAL A 266 -0.57 -13.34 -15.96
CA VAL A 266 0.53 -13.60 -16.90
C VAL A 266 0.64 -12.49 -17.94
N TYR A 267 1.83 -11.88 -18.04
CA TYR A 267 2.17 -10.80 -18.96
C TYR A 267 3.22 -11.30 -19.98
N PRO A 268 2.99 -11.10 -21.30
CA PRO A 268 3.85 -11.67 -22.34
C PRO A 268 5.23 -11.02 -22.43
N ASP A 269 5.37 -9.76 -22.00
CA ASP A 269 6.61 -8.99 -22.13
C ASP A 269 6.78 -7.97 -21.00
N ARG A 270 7.92 -7.27 -21.00
CA ARG A 270 8.22 -6.24 -19.99
C ARG A 270 7.25 -5.06 -20.08
N ALA A 271 6.91 -4.59 -21.28
CA ALA A 271 6.12 -3.37 -21.46
C ALA A 271 4.68 -3.53 -20.94
N SER A 272 4.12 -4.72 -21.11
CA SER A 272 2.78 -5.10 -20.62
C SER A 272 2.74 -5.36 -19.12
N CYS A 273 3.85 -5.79 -18.51
CA CYS A 273 3.93 -6.10 -17.08
C CYS A 273 3.95 -4.82 -16.21
N PRO A 274 2.95 -4.59 -15.33
CA PRO A 274 2.84 -3.39 -14.50
C PRO A 274 3.78 -3.48 -13.30
N TRP A 275 5.08 -3.38 -13.57
CA TRP A 275 6.14 -3.61 -12.58
C TRP A 275 6.96 -2.36 -12.26
N PRO A 276 7.24 -2.10 -10.95
CA PRO A 276 6.45 -2.53 -9.80
C PRO A 276 5.07 -1.83 -9.81
N ALA A 277 4.05 -2.47 -9.24
CA ALA A 277 2.68 -1.95 -9.29
C ALA A 277 2.45 -0.68 -8.47
N HIS A 278 3.14 -0.54 -7.34
CA HIS A 278 3.08 0.64 -6.48
C HIS A 278 4.33 0.74 -5.59
N PRO A 279 4.60 1.91 -4.99
CA PRO A 279 5.69 2.07 -4.05
C PRO A 279 5.58 1.12 -2.84
N ASN A 280 6.71 0.69 -2.29
CA ASN A 280 6.81 -0.22 -1.14
C ASN A 280 6.14 -1.60 -1.34
N THR A 281 5.91 -2.03 -2.58
CA THR A 281 5.36 -3.37 -2.86
C THR A 281 6.42 -4.45 -2.68
N PHE A 282 6.03 -5.61 -2.11
CA PHE A 282 6.87 -6.82 -2.04
C PHE A 282 6.36 -7.94 -2.95
N SER A 283 5.43 -7.63 -3.86
CA SER A 283 5.04 -8.52 -4.95
C SER A 283 6.27 -8.94 -5.75
N TYR A 284 6.13 -9.96 -6.58
CA TYR A 284 7.23 -10.50 -7.37
C TYR A 284 6.73 -11.08 -8.69
N VAL A 285 7.65 -11.40 -9.58
CA VAL A 285 7.34 -12.05 -10.85
C VAL A 285 8.01 -13.42 -10.91
N VAL A 286 7.37 -14.35 -11.60
CA VAL A 286 7.92 -15.68 -11.88
C VAL A 286 7.78 -16.01 -13.35
N ALA A 287 8.77 -16.66 -13.95
CA ALA A 287 8.69 -17.13 -15.33
C ALA A 287 7.55 -18.15 -15.48
N VAL A 288 6.84 -18.07 -16.60
CA VAL A 288 5.78 -19.03 -17.00
C VAL A 288 6.24 -19.72 -18.27
N PHE A 289 6.23 -21.05 -18.24
CA PHE A 289 6.58 -21.86 -19.40
C PHE A 289 5.34 -22.24 -20.21
N ASP A 290 5.55 -22.66 -21.45
CA ASP A 290 4.49 -22.98 -22.41
C ASP A 290 3.49 -24.04 -21.91
N ASP A 291 3.99 -25.04 -21.17
CA ASP A 291 3.20 -26.10 -20.54
C ASP A 291 2.38 -25.62 -19.33
N GLU A 292 2.62 -24.40 -18.85
CA GLU A 292 1.96 -23.81 -17.68
C GLU A 292 0.95 -22.72 -18.07
N ARG A 293 0.70 -22.54 -19.37
CA ARG A 293 -0.35 -21.66 -19.87
C ARG A 293 -1.68 -21.98 -19.18
N ARG A 294 -2.42 -20.94 -18.81
CA ARG A 294 -3.72 -21.03 -18.13
C ARG A 294 -3.69 -21.68 -16.75
N SER A 295 -2.51 -22.02 -16.21
CA SER A 295 -2.42 -22.46 -14.82
C SER A 295 -2.89 -21.33 -13.88
N PRO A 296 -3.66 -21.66 -12.83
CA PRO A 296 -4.14 -20.67 -11.88
C PRO A 296 -2.96 -19.97 -11.18
N ASN A 297 -3.14 -18.71 -10.83
CA ASN A 297 -2.15 -17.99 -10.04
C ASN A 297 -2.21 -18.48 -8.58
N PRO A 298 -1.15 -19.08 -8.01
CA PRO A 298 -1.20 -19.61 -6.65
C PRO A 298 -1.07 -18.51 -5.58
N SER A 299 -0.77 -17.27 -5.95
CA SER A 299 -0.68 -16.15 -4.99
C SER A 299 -2.01 -15.47 -4.71
N ILE A 300 -3.04 -15.71 -5.53
CA ILE A 300 -4.39 -15.22 -5.28
C ILE A 300 -5.21 -16.35 -4.63
N PRO A 301 -6.08 -16.03 -3.66
CA PRO A 301 -7.05 -16.99 -3.14
C PRO A 301 -7.87 -17.58 -4.30
N GLN A 302 -7.93 -18.90 -4.39
CA GLN A 302 -8.78 -19.61 -5.34
C GLN A 302 -10.09 -19.96 -4.67
N LYS A 303 -11.21 -19.72 -5.34
CA LYS A 303 -12.53 -20.13 -4.85
C LYS A 303 -12.60 -21.66 -4.82
N PRO A 304 -12.91 -22.29 -3.67
CA PRO A 304 -13.18 -23.73 -3.63
C PRO A 304 -14.32 -24.10 -4.57
N ALA A 305 -14.21 -25.23 -5.26
CA ALA A 305 -15.17 -25.63 -6.30
C ALA A 305 -16.60 -25.81 -5.78
N ASP A 306 -16.73 -26.24 -4.53
CA ASP A 306 -17.98 -26.46 -3.79
C ASP A 306 -18.53 -25.18 -3.13
N MET A 307 -17.79 -24.07 -3.17
CA MET A 307 -18.21 -22.82 -2.55
C MET A 307 -19.08 -21.99 -3.51
N PRO A 308 -20.25 -21.53 -3.05
CA PRO A 308 -21.07 -20.61 -3.83
C PRO A 308 -20.37 -19.27 -4.10
N ASP A 309 -20.64 -18.67 -5.26
CA ASP A 309 -20.02 -17.43 -5.69
C ASP A 309 -20.31 -16.27 -4.73
N THR A 310 -21.54 -16.21 -4.21
CA THR A 310 -21.92 -15.22 -3.20
C THR A 310 -21.12 -15.36 -1.90
N VAL A 311 -20.94 -16.58 -1.41
CA VAL A 311 -20.15 -16.84 -0.19
C VAL A 311 -18.70 -16.42 -0.39
N TRP A 312 -18.13 -16.76 -1.54
CA TRP A 312 -16.79 -16.31 -1.92
C TRP A 312 -16.68 -14.78 -1.97
N ALA A 313 -17.66 -14.11 -2.60
CA ALA A 313 -17.69 -12.65 -2.67
C ALA A 313 -17.78 -12.02 -1.27
N ILE A 314 -18.64 -12.54 -0.38
CA ILE A 314 -18.80 -12.08 1.01
C ILE A 314 -17.46 -12.17 1.77
N ARG A 315 -16.77 -13.31 1.67
CA ARG A 315 -15.47 -13.54 2.34
C ARG A 315 -14.41 -12.54 1.90
N ASN A 316 -14.47 -12.08 0.66
CA ASN A 316 -13.53 -11.11 0.09
C ASN A 316 -13.94 -9.63 0.29
N LYS A 317 -15.11 -9.31 0.87
CA LYS A 317 -15.49 -7.92 1.18
C LYS A 317 -14.68 -7.32 2.33
N VAL A 318 -14.58 -5.99 2.35
CA VAL A 318 -14.05 -5.21 3.48
C VAL A 318 -15.13 -5.04 4.56
N TRP A 319 -15.53 -6.16 5.18
CA TRP A 319 -16.47 -6.20 6.29
C TRP A 319 -15.81 -6.79 7.55
N SER A 320 -16.36 -6.50 8.73
CA SER A 320 -15.88 -7.13 9.97
C SER A 320 -16.13 -8.65 9.92
N THR A 321 -15.27 -9.42 10.60
CA THR A 321 -15.41 -10.88 10.68
C THR A 321 -16.79 -11.31 11.18
N GLU A 322 -17.32 -10.59 12.18
CA GLU A 322 -18.66 -10.85 12.70
C GLU A 322 -19.76 -10.62 11.65
N PHE A 323 -19.64 -9.55 10.86
CA PHE A 323 -20.61 -9.25 9.81
C PHE A 323 -20.54 -10.26 8.67
N LYS A 324 -19.33 -10.70 8.28
CA LYS A 324 -19.15 -11.77 7.28
C LYS A 324 -19.82 -13.07 7.71
N ARG A 325 -19.64 -13.49 8.97
CA ARG A 325 -20.29 -14.69 9.51
C ARG A 325 -21.82 -14.59 9.41
N LYS A 326 -22.40 -13.48 9.86
CA LYS A 326 -23.85 -13.23 9.74
C LYS A 326 -24.33 -13.24 8.29
N ALA A 327 -23.54 -12.70 7.37
CA ALA A 327 -23.83 -12.68 5.94
C ALA A 327 -23.82 -14.09 5.33
N GLU A 328 -22.85 -14.93 5.69
CA GLU A 328 -22.81 -16.32 5.26
C GLU A 328 -23.98 -17.14 5.84
N ASP A 329 -24.26 -17.01 7.14
CA ASP A 329 -25.40 -17.68 7.78
C ASP A 329 -26.73 -17.31 7.11
N LEU A 330 -26.92 -16.02 6.80
CA LEU A 330 -28.08 -15.53 6.09
C LEU A 330 -28.18 -16.13 4.68
N TYR A 331 -27.07 -16.14 3.94
CA TYR A 331 -27.03 -16.72 2.59
C TYR A 331 -27.44 -18.19 2.61
N TYR A 332 -26.85 -19.00 3.49
CA TYR A 332 -27.17 -20.44 3.57
C TYR A 332 -28.60 -20.69 4.02
N ASN A 333 -29.17 -19.85 4.90
CA ASN A 333 -30.57 -19.94 5.29
C ASN A 333 -31.54 -19.74 4.10
N PHE A 334 -31.21 -18.87 3.14
CA PHE A 334 -32.01 -18.68 1.92
C PHE A 334 -31.75 -19.79 0.90
N SER A 335 -30.48 -20.16 0.70
CA SER A 335 -30.06 -21.21 -0.22
C SER A 335 -30.70 -22.57 0.12
N GLN A 336 -30.85 -22.90 1.41
CA GLN A 336 -31.58 -24.09 1.87
C GLN A 336 -33.06 -24.14 1.44
N SER A 337 -33.64 -23.01 1.05
CA SER A 337 -35.00 -22.93 0.51
C SER A 337 -35.02 -22.63 -0.98
N GLY A 338 -33.90 -22.88 -1.68
CA GLY A 338 -33.78 -22.72 -3.13
C GLY A 338 -33.67 -21.27 -3.60
N ILE A 339 -33.40 -20.32 -2.69
CA ILE A 339 -33.27 -18.91 -3.05
C ILE A 339 -31.79 -18.53 -3.10
N GLU A 340 -31.33 -18.16 -4.29
CA GLU A 340 -29.98 -17.65 -4.47
C GLU A 340 -29.95 -16.14 -4.23
N LEU A 341 -29.19 -15.70 -3.21
CA LEU A 341 -28.95 -14.28 -2.95
C LEU A 341 -27.60 -13.85 -3.53
N SER A 342 -27.51 -12.63 -4.05
CA SER A 342 -26.22 -11.98 -4.31
C SER A 342 -25.58 -11.42 -3.02
N ASP A 343 -24.27 -11.18 -3.03
CA ASP A 343 -23.56 -10.52 -1.93
C ASP A 343 -24.14 -9.13 -1.61
N HIS A 344 -24.62 -8.42 -2.64
CA HIS A 344 -25.28 -7.14 -2.47
C HIS A 344 -26.63 -7.28 -1.76
N ALA A 345 -27.46 -8.27 -2.12
CA ALA A 345 -28.73 -8.53 -1.44
C ALA A 345 -28.53 -8.91 0.03
N VAL A 346 -27.58 -9.81 0.31
CA VAL A 346 -27.21 -10.21 1.68
C VAL A 346 -26.80 -9.00 2.52
N GLY A 347 -25.88 -8.17 2.02
CA GLY A 347 -25.44 -6.97 2.72
C GLY A 347 -26.58 -5.97 2.99
N ARG A 348 -27.53 -5.86 2.07
CA ARG A 348 -28.70 -4.97 2.23
C ARG A 348 -29.69 -5.46 3.27
N LEU A 349 -29.91 -6.77 3.35
CA LEU A 349 -30.79 -7.38 4.36
C LEU A 349 -30.23 -7.23 5.77
N LEU A 350 -28.91 -7.29 5.93
CA LEU A 350 -28.25 -7.18 7.22
C LEU A 350 -27.92 -5.75 7.67
N ASP A 351 -28.03 -4.74 6.80
CA ASP A 351 -27.67 -3.35 7.14
C ASP A 351 -28.78 -2.65 7.95
N PRO A 352 -28.62 -2.48 9.28
CA PRO A 352 -29.67 -1.90 10.12
C PRO A 352 -29.86 -0.40 9.86
N LYS A 353 -28.86 0.31 9.30
CA LYS A 353 -28.99 1.74 9.02
C LYS A 353 -30.01 2.01 7.91
N ARG A 354 -30.27 1.03 7.05
CA ARG A 354 -31.22 1.15 5.93
C ARG A 354 -32.66 0.82 6.34
N THR A 355 -32.87 0.24 7.51
CA THR A 355 -34.20 -0.12 8.04
C THR A 355 -34.71 0.87 9.09
N GLN A 356 -33.87 1.75 9.65
CA GLN A 356 -34.25 2.72 10.71
C GLN A 356 -35.44 3.64 10.39
N ARG A 357 -35.74 3.90 9.10
CA ARG A 357 -36.85 4.78 8.66
C ARG A 357 -38.08 4.01 8.17
N TYR A 358 -38.09 2.69 8.31
CA TYR A 358 -39.09 1.79 7.75
C TYR A 358 -39.58 0.81 8.83
N ASN A 359 -40.77 0.24 8.65
CA ASN A 359 -41.27 -0.80 9.54
C ASN A 359 -40.31 -1.99 9.53
N ARG A 360 -40.05 -2.56 10.72
CA ARG A 360 -39.21 -3.74 10.88
C ARG A 360 -39.83 -4.89 10.09
N ILE A 361 -39.07 -5.44 9.16
CA ILE A 361 -39.42 -6.65 8.41
C ILE A 361 -38.43 -7.71 8.82
N ASP A 362 -38.98 -8.86 9.18
CA ASP A 362 -38.17 -10.02 9.51
C ASP A 362 -37.60 -10.67 8.25
N VAL A 363 -36.43 -11.26 8.39
CA VAL A 363 -35.76 -11.97 7.30
C VAL A 363 -36.63 -13.10 6.76
N GLU A 364 -37.30 -13.84 7.64
CA GLU A 364 -38.23 -14.91 7.24
C GLU A 364 -39.42 -14.35 6.46
N GLN A 365 -39.91 -13.16 6.82
CA GLN A 365 -40.99 -12.51 6.05
C GLN A 365 -40.54 -12.17 4.62
N VAL A 366 -39.30 -11.70 4.43
CA VAL A 366 -38.74 -11.47 3.08
C VAL A 366 -38.68 -12.77 2.29
N LYS A 367 -38.24 -13.86 2.94
CA LYS A 367 -38.14 -15.18 2.34
C LYS A 367 -39.50 -15.70 1.87
N GLN A 368 -40.54 -15.58 2.69
CA GLN A 368 -41.90 -15.97 2.32
C GLN A 368 -42.46 -15.16 1.14
N ILE A 369 -42.14 -13.85 1.08
CA ILE A 369 -42.54 -13.01 -0.06
C ILE A 369 -41.90 -13.51 -1.35
N ILE A 370 -40.61 -13.85 -1.33
CA ILE A 370 -39.89 -14.36 -2.51
C ILE A 370 -40.49 -15.67 -3.00
N LEU A 371 -40.86 -16.58 -2.10
CA LEU A 371 -41.39 -17.89 -2.47
C LEU A 371 -42.83 -17.87 -2.98
N HIS A 372 -43.64 -16.92 -2.53
CA HIS A 372 -45.09 -16.97 -2.73
C HIS A 372 -45.66 -15.79 -3.53
N THR A 373 -44.86 -14.76 -3.82
CA THR A 373 -45.34 -13.57 -4.54
C THR A 373 -44.73 -13.49 -5.93
N PRO A 374 -45.53 -13.57 -7.01
CA PRO A 374 -45.00 -13.38 -8.35
C PRO A 374 -44.55 -11.93 -8.57
N PRO A 375 -43.53 -11.66 -9.42
CA PRO A 375 -43.11 -10.31 -9.76
C PRO A 375 -44.24 -9.49 -10.39
N ASN A 376 -44.49 -8.30 -9.83
CA ASN A 376 -45.56 -7.39 -10.26
C ASN A 376 -45.04 -6.17 -11.03
N PHE A 377 -43.72 -6.03 -11.19
CA PHE A 377 -43.09 -5.00 -12.01
C PHE A 377 -41.87 -5.53 -12.77
N THR A 378 -41.47 -4.79 -13.81
CA THR A 378 -40.26 -5.03 -14.61
C THR A 378 -39.47 -3.74 -14.77
N GLN A 379 -38.15 -3.80 -14.59
CA GLN A 379 -37.23 -2.68 -14.77
C GLN A 379 -36.86 -2.44 -16.25
N PRO A 380 -36.35 -1.24 -16.62
CA PRO A 380 -35.92 -0.98 -18.00
C PRO A 380 -34.80 -1.90 -18.50
N ASP A 381 -33.98 -2.46 -17.60
CA ASP A 381 -32.91 -3.41 -17.91
C ASP A 381 -33.40 -4.87 -17.98
N GLY A 382 -34.72 -5.09 -17.99
CA GLY A 382 -35.36 -6.41 -18.01
C GLY A 382 -35.65 -6.99 -16.63
N ARG A 383 -34.94 -6.59 -15.57
CA ARG A 383 -35.06 -7.28 -14.27
C ARG A 383 -36.47 -7.27 -13.70
N ALA A 384 -36.93 -8.44 -13.26
CA ALA A 384 -38.21 -8.60 -12.58
C ALA A 384 -38.17 -8.03 -11.16
N VAL A 385 -39.30 -7.51 -10.68
CA VAL A 385 -39.41 -6.89 -9.37
C VAL A 385 -40.68 -7.32 -8.65
N ILE A 386 -40.53 -7.73 -7.40
CA ILE A 386 -41.62 -7.83 -6.42
C ILE A 386 -41.62 -6.52 -5.62
N PHE A 387 -42.68 -5.74 -5.73
CA PHE A 387 -42.88 -4.51 -4.96
C PHE A 387 -44.14 -4.59 -4.10
N ASP A 388 -43.98 -4.38 -2.80
CA ASP A 388 -45.06 -4.26 -1.85
C ASP A 388 -45.06 -2.87 -1.22
N ALA A 389 -46.13 -2.11 -1.48
CA ALA A 389 -46.28 -0.73 -0.99
C ALA A 389 -46.57 -0.68 0.53
N GLY A 390 -47.29 -1.65 1.07
CA GLY A 390 -47.62 -1.72 2.50
C GLY A 390 -46.39 -2.06 3.34
N LEU A 391 -45.58 -2.98 2.84
CA LEU A 391 -44.29 -3.35 3.43
C LEU A 391 -43.17 -2.37 3.05
N GLN A 392 -43.38 -1.48 2.09
CA GLN A 392 -42.37 -0.54 1.58
C GLN A 392 -41.08 -1.27 1.17
N LEU A 393 -41.25 -2.38 0.45
CA LEU A 393 -40.21 -3.35 0.11
C LEU A 393 -40.20 -3.58 -1.41
N ALA A 394 -39.00 -3.60 -1.99
CA ALA A 394 -38.78 -4.03 -3.35
C ALA A 394 -37.67 -5.08 -3.40
N ILE A 395 -37.91 -6.16 -4.11
CA ILE A 395 -36.97 -7.26 -4.34
C ILE A 395 -36.73 -7.31 -5.84
N VAL A 396 -35.47 -7.18 -6.25
CA VAL A 396 -35.06 -7.20 -7.65
C VAL A 396 -34.47 -8.56 -7.96
N ILE A 397 -34.96 -9.18 -9.02
CA ILE A 397 -34.64 -10.55 -9.42
C ILE A 397 -33.98 -10.50 -10.79
N SER A 398 -32.90 -11.25 -10.94
CA SER A 398 -32.19 -11.43 -12.21
C SER A 398 -33.04 -12.29 -13.15
N GLU A 399 -33.22 -11.85 -14.40
CA GLU A 399 -33.93 -12.67 -15.39
C GLU A 399 -33.11 -13.88 -15.86
N ASN A 400 -31.78 -13.81 -15.76
CA ASN A 400 -30.91 -14.84 -16.33
C ASN A 400 -30.87 -16.13 -15.49
N ASP A 401 -30.86 -15.97 -14.17
CA ASP A 401 -30.60 -17.06 -13.21
C ASP A 401 -31.57 -17.06 -12.03
N SER A 402 -32.59 -16.19 -12.05
CA SER A 402 -33.57 -16.01 -10.97
C SER A 402 -32.97 -15.64 -9.61
N SER A 403 -31.70 -15.22 -9.56
CA SER A 403 -31.05 -14.80 -8.32
C SER A 403 -31.58 -13.47 -7.82
N ILE A 404 -31.60 -13.28 -6.50
CA ILE A 404 -31.99 -12.02 -5.87
C ILE A 404 -30.81 -11.05 -5.90
N VAL A 405 -30.90 -10.07 -6.80
CA VAL A 405 -29.85 -9.07 -7.06
C VAL A 405 -29.80 -8.03 -5.94
N THR A 406 -30.95 -7.59 -5.44
CA THR A 406 -30.98 -6.64 -4.32
C THR A 406 -32.32 -6.61 -3.62
N VAL A 407 -32.29 -6.24 -2.34
CA VAL A 407 -33.48 -5.96 -1.53
C VAL A 407 -33.41 -4.51 -1.07
N VAL A 408 -34.43 -3.72 -1.39
CA VAL A 408 -34.44 -2.26 -1.20
C VAL A 408 -35.72 -1.83 -0.49
N ARG A 409 -35.58 -0.89 0.45
CA ARG A 409 -36.72 -0.24 1.12
C ARG A 409 -37.15 1.01 0.36
N ARG A 410 -38.43 1.06 -0.04
CA ARG A 410 -38.98 2.20 -0.80
C ARG A 410 -40.49 2.31 -0.63
N LYS A 411 -41.00 3.54 -0.53
CA LYS A 411 -42.44 3.83 -0.33
C LYS A 411 -43.28 3.68 -1.60
N TYR A 412 -42.68 3.97 -2.76
CA TYR A 412 -43.36 3.99 -4.06
C TYR A 412 -42.58 3.15 -5.07
N ALA A 413 -43.27 2.55 -6.03
CA ALA A 413 -42.66 1.85 -7.15
C ALA A 413 -41.67 2.75 -7.93
N GLY A 414 -40.75 2.14 -8.67
CA GLY A 414 -39.84 2.87 -9.56
C GLY A 414 -40.62 3.65 -10.60
N LYS A 415 -40.30 4.94 -10.79
CA LYS A 415 -40.94 5.79 -11.79
C LYS A 415 -40.84 5.21 -13.21
N THR A 416 -39.76 4.47 -13.48
CA THR A 416 -39.46 3.84 -14.77
C THR A 416 -39.88 2.37 -14.85
N TRP A 417 -40.46 1.81 -13.79
CA TRP A 417 -40.86 0.40 -13.75
C TRP A 417 -42.20 0.21 -14.44
N LYS A 418 -42.29 -0.82 -15.27
CA LYS A 418 -43.55 -1.21 -15.92
C LYS A 418 -44.27 -2.20 -15.02
N ARG A 419 -45.57 -1.98 -14.78
CA ARG A 419 -46.38 -2.92 -14.01
C ARG A 419 -46.70 -4.13 -14.89
N ASN A 420 -46.50 -5.32 -14.35
CA ASN A 420 -46.85 -6.56 -15.03
C ASN A 420 -48.38 -6.68 -15.00
N SER A 421 -48.97 -6.99 -16.15
CA SER A 421 -50.41 -7.10 -16.38
C SER A 421 -51.02 -8.32 -15.68
#